data_AF-A0A3D8MUY5-F1
#
_entry.id   AF-A0A3D8MUY5-F1
#
_cell.length_a   1.000
_cell.length_b   1.000
_cell.length_c   1.000
_cell.angle_alpha   90.00
_cell.angle_beta   90.00
_cell.angle_gamma   90.00
#
_symmetry.space_group_name_H-M   'P 1'
#
loop_
_entity.id
_entity.type
_entity.pdbx_description
1 polymer ?
#
loop_
_entity_poly.entity_id
_entity_poly.type
_entity_poly.pdbx_seq_one_letter_code
_entity_poly.pdbx_strand_id
1 'polypeptide(L)'
;MVGDEGAPEVEMARELHRTFFGQGVAAITQQAFEVQEGQIDAMLVRLDERFSQHVDALGLGRAVERLRRLTGEFKAELDRDRDPGVSFDQVRAARHQLHEVTCSVLIGILYHLDAGDASSAALRARILEPLLDQQERVAQAYSRHRSPTDVNPETGEEIVEGAEPGAGEVEPQPEPTMA
;
A
#
# COMPACT_ATOMS: atom_id res chain seq x y z
N MET A 1 -17.13 9.05 19.98
CA MET A 1 -16.32 9.63 21.07
C MET A 1 -17.15 9.46 22.33
N VAL A 2 -16.74 8.59 23.27
CA VAL A 2 -17.50 8.31 24.49
C VAL A 2 -16.80 9.03 25.63
N GLY A 3 -17.26 10.24 25.92
CA GLY A 3 -16.77 11.13 26.97
C GLY A 3 -17.72 12.31 27.08
N ASP A 4 -17.91 12.83 28.29
CA ASP A 4 -18.76 14.01 28.51
C ASP A 4 -18.17 15.21 27.76
N GLU A 5 -18.97 15.96 27.00
CA GLU A 5 -18.47 16.93 26.01
C GLU A 5 -17.63 18.09 26.59
N GLY A 6 -17.72 18.29 27.92
CA GLY A 6 -16.95 19.29 28.69
C GLY A 6 -15.76 18.74 29.47
N ALA A 7 -15.45 17.44 29.37
CA ALA A 7 -14.32 16.85 30.07
C ALA A 7 -12.98 17.34 29.47
N PRO A 8 -11.98 17.70 30.29
CA PRO A 8 -10.71 18.25 29.81
C PRO A 8 -9.97 17.31 28.85
N GLU A 9 -10.12 16.00 29.02
CA GLU A 9 -9.54 14.97 28.16
C GLU A 9 -10.10 15.02 26.73
N VAL A 10 -11.39 15.36 26.58
CA VAL A 10 -12.03 15.49 25.26
C VAL A 10 -11.42 16.67 24.48
N GLU A 11 -11.15 17.79 25.15
CA GLU A 11 -10.52 18.94 24.50
C GLU A 11 -9.06 18.67 24.17
N MET A 12 -8.32 17.99 25.05
CA MET A 12 -6.95 17.53 24.77
C MET A 12 -6.91 16.61 23.54
N ALA A 13 -7.83 15.67 23.42
CA ALA A 13 -7.93 14.79 22.26
C ALA A 13 -8.25 15.56 20.96
N ARG A 14 -9.16 16.55 21.03
CA ARG A 14 -9.47 17.43 19.88
C ARG A 14 -8.28 18.30 19.48
N GLU A 15 -7.48 18.77 20.43
CA GLU A 15 -6.29 19.56 20.14
C GLU A 15 -5.23 18.71 19.41
N LEU A 16 -4.96 17.49 19.90
CA LEU A 16 -4.07 16.54 19.22
C LEU A 16 -4.56 16.21 17.81
N HIS A 17 -5.85 15.90 17.66
CA HIS A 17 -6.43 15.56 16.36
C HIS A 17 -6.34 16.73 15.36
N ARG A 18 -6.65 17.95 15.77
CA ARG A 18 -6.51 19.14 14.90
C ARG A 18 -5.07 19.42 14.52
N THR A 19 -4.14 19.22 15.45
CA THR A 19 -2.72 19.54 15.26
C THR A 19 -2.04 18.56 14.30
N PHE A 20 -2.26 17.26 14.48
CA PHE A 20 -1.54 16.23 13.73
C PHE A 20 -2.36 15.62 12.58
N PHE A 21 -3.69 15.58 12.72
CA PHE A 21 -4.59 14.89 11.78
C PHE A 21 -5.68 15.81 11.24
N GLY A 22 -5.41 17.11 11.13
CA GLY A 22 -6.38 18.10 10.62
C GLY A 22 -6.88 17.81 9.19
N GLN A 23 -6.04 17.17 8.37
CA GLN A 23 -6.39 16.67 7.02
C GLN A 23 -6.60 15.14 6.99
N GLY A 24 -6.76 14.53 8.17
CA GLY A 24 -6.83 13.08 8.35
C GLY A 24 -5.46 12.38 8.24
N VAL A 25 -5.46 11.09 8.56
CA VAL A 25 -4.24 10.25 8.57
C VAL A 25 -3.70 10.01 7.15
N ALA A 26 -4.59 9.96 6.15
CA ALA A 26 -4.23 9.76 4.75
C ALA A 26 -3.28 10.85 4.21
N ALA A 27 -3.38 12.08 4.73
CA ALA A 27 -2.52 13.18 4.33
C ALA A 27 -1.04 12.95 4.70
N ILE A 28 -0.77 12.07 5.67
CA ILE A 28 0.57 11.63 6.06
C ILE A 28 0.93 10.38 5.25
N THR A 29 0.10 9.33 5.30
CA THR A 29 0.46 8.00 4.75
C THR A 29 0.52 7.92 3.23
N GLN A 30 0.07 8.95 2.50
CA GLN A 30 0.13 9.03 1.03
C GLN A 30 1.31 9.87 0.50
N GLN A 31 2.18 10.38 1.37
CA GLN A 31 3.35 11.14 0.96
C GLN A 31 4.52 10.22 0.54
N ALA A 32 5.58 10.80 -0.02
CA ALA A 32 6.84 10.07 -0.20
C ALA A 32 7.39 9.62 1.16
N PHE A 33 7.97 8.43 1.23
CA PHE A 33 8.36 7.79 2.49
C PHE A 33 9.34 8.63 3.33
N GLU A 34 10.27 9.34 2.67
CA GLU A 34 11.21 10.27 3.30
C GLU A 34 10.47 11.47 3.93
N VAL A 35 9.40 11.93 3.28
CA VAL A 35 8.56 13.01 3.80
C VAL A 35 7.69 12.51 4.96
N GLN A 36 7.17 11.28 4.87
CA GLN A 36 6.44 10.63 5.97
C GLN A 36 7.32 10.52 7.21
N GLU A 37 8.57 10.07 7.04
CA GLU A 37 9.56 9.96 8.11
C GLU A 37 9.76 11.30 8.80
N GLY A 38 10.07 12.37 8.05
CA GLY A 38 10.28 13.71 8.61
C GLY A 38 9.04 14.26 9.32
N GLN A 39 7.84 13.99 8.81
CA GLN A 39 6.59 14.39 9.46
C GLN A 39 6.36 13.64 10.78
N ILE A 40 6.59 12.32 10.81
CA ILE A 40 6.41 11.50 12.00
C ILE A 40 7.44 11.87 13.07
N ASP A 41 8.69 12.15 12.69
CA ASP A 41 9.72 12.66 13.60
C ASP A 41 9.32 13.99 14.23
N ALA A 42 8.89 14.96 13.41
CA ALA A 42 8.42 16.25 13.92
C ALA A 42 7.20 16.11 14.83
N MET A 43 6.32 15.14 14.57
CA MET A 43 5.20 14.80 15.44
C MET A 43 5.68 14.23 16.77
N LEU A 44 6.61 13.28 16.77
CA LEU A 44 7.18 12.69 17.99
C LEU A 44 7.85 13.75 18.87
N VAL A 45 8.64 14.65 18.28
CA VAL A 45 9.25 15.79 19.00
C VAL A 45 8.18 16.66 19.67
N ARG A 46 7.12 17.03 18.94
CA ARG A 46 6.03 17.84 19.50
C ARG A 46 5.25 17.12 20.59
N LEU A 47 5.09 15.80 20.47
CA LEU A 47 4.45 14.99 21.50
C LEU A 47 5.26 15.00 22.80
N ASP A 48 6.59 15.00 22.72
CA ASP A 48 7.46 15.10 23.89
C ASP A 48 7.51 16.50 24.50
N GLU A 49 7.69 17.53 23.66
CA GLU A 49 7.94 18.89 24.14
C GLU A 49 6.66 19.63 24.57
N ARG A 50 5.60 19.52 23.76
CA ARG A 50 4.40 20.35 23.91
C ARG A 50 3.19 19.60 24.43
N PHE A 51 3.05 18.32 24.07
CA PHE A 51 1.83 17.55 24.35
C PHE A 51 2.05 16.38 25.30
N SER A 52 3.14 16.36 26.07
CA SER A 52 3.45 15.28 27.01
C SER A 52 2.33 15.07 28.03
N GLN A 53 1.77 16.16 28.56
CA GLN A 53 0.62 16.10 29.48
C GLN A 53 -0.63 15.51 28.82
N HIS A 54 -0.89 15.83 27.54
CA HIS A 54 -2.00 15.25 26.77
C HIS A 54 -1.80 13.76 26.53
N VAL A 55 -0.56 13.33 26.26
CA VAL A 55 -0.20 11.91 26.07
C VAL A 55 -0.45 11.13 27.36
N ASP A 56 -0.06 11.67 28.51
CA ASP A 56 -0.28 11.05 29.82
C ASP A 56 -1.76 10.99 30.19
N ALA A 57 -2.47 12.12 30.06
CA ALA A 57 -3.89 12.23 30.39
C ALA A 57 -4.78 11.29 29.55
N LEU A 58 -4.40 11.09 28.28
CA LEU A 58 -5.14 10.22 27.35
C LEU A 58 -4.65 8.76 27.34
N GLY A 59 -3.63 8.42 28.15
CA GLY A 59 -3.06 7.07 28.19
C GLY A 59 -2.41 6.64 26.87
N LEU A 60 -1.92 7.59 26.08
CA LEU A 60 -1.34 7.33 24.75
C LEU A 60 0.12 6.88 24.79
N GLY A 61 0.77 6.86 25.97
CA GLY A 61 2.20 6.56 26.12
C GLY A 61 2.64 5.30 25.36
N ARG A 62 1.91 4.18 25.49
CA ARG A 62 2.21 2.93 24.76
C ARG A 62 2.10 3.08 23.25
N ALA A 63 1.15 3.88 22.77
CA ALA A 63 0.99 4.12 21.34
C ALA A 63 2.13 4.99 20.80
N VAL A 64 2.56 6.01 21.55
CA VAL A 64 3.71 6.86 21.19
C VAL A 64 5.01 6.06 21.19
N GLU A 65 5.24 5.21 22.18
CA GLU A 65 6.40 4.30 22.20
C GLU A 65 6.41 3.33 21.03
N ARG A 66 5.25 2.74 20.71
CA ARG A 66 5.10 1.88 19.53
C ARG A 66 5.40 2.64 18.25
N LEU A 67 4.92 3.88 18.13
CA LEU A 67 5.18 4.73 16.97
C LEU A 67 6.69 5.03 16.84
N ARG A 68 7.39 5.34 17.93
CA ARG A 68 8.85 5.53 17.92
C ARG A 68 9.58 4.31 17.40
N ARG A 69 9.24 3.12 17.91
CA ARG A 69 9.85 1.86 17.46
C ARG A 69 9.63 1.64 15.96
N LEU A 70 8.39 1.77 15.50
CA LEU A 70 8.05 1.59 14.08
C LEU A 70 8.74 2.63 13.19
N THR A 71 8.88 3.87 13.66
CA THR A 71 9.60 4.94 12.93
C THR A 71 11.09 4.60 12.82
N GLY A 72 11.70 4.05 13.87
CA GLY A 72 13.07 3.55 13.83
C GLY A 72 13.27 2.39 12.85
N GLU A 73 12.36 1.41 12.86
CA GLU A 73 12.36 0.31 11.88
C GLU A 73 12.20 0.82 10.45
N PHE A 74 11.30 1.80 10.25
CA PHE A 74 11.04 2.42 8.95
C PHE A 74 12.26 3.18 8.41
N LYS A 75 12.94 3.97 9.25
CA LYS A 75 14.21 4.63 8.89
C LYS A 75 15.28 3.62 8.49
N ALA A 76 15.46 2.58 9.30
CA ALA A 76 16.44 1.54 9.03
C ALA A 76 16.15 0.79 7.72
N GLU A 77 14.88 0.70 7.31
CA GLU A 77 14.49 0.15 6.02
C GLU A 77 14.77 1.12 4.86
N LEU A 78 14.52 2.42 5.05
CA LEU A 78 14.82 3.44 4.05
C LEU A 78 16.32 3.59 3.78
N ASP A 79 17.14 3.44 4.83
CA ASP A 79 18.60 3.54 4.77
C ASP A 79 19.26 2.26 4.25
N ARG A 80 18.54 1.13 4.19
CA ARG A 80 19.08 -0.13 3.69
C ARG A 80 19.32 0.01 2.19
N ASP A 81 20.57 -0.20 1.76
CA ASP A 81 21.07 0.00 0.40
C ASP A 81 19.99 -0.25 -0.66
N ARG A 82 19.41 0.85 -1.16
CA ARG A 82 18.53 0.81 -2.32
C ARG A 82 19.40 0.36 -3.49
N ASP A 83 19.24 -0.90 -3.90
CA ASP A 83 19.33 -1.21 -5.32
C ASP A 83 18.50 -0.12 -6.03
N PRO A 84 18.99 0.58 -7.07
CA PRO A 84 18.34 1.75 -7.64
C PRO A 84 17.06 1.35 -8.40
N GLY A 85 16.09 0.85 -7.65
CA GLY A 85 14.77 0.45 -8.09
C GLY A 85 13.81 1.62 -8.07
N VAL A 86 12.60 1.31 -8.52
CA VAL A 86 11.50 2.26 -8.72
C VAL A 86 11.19 3.03 -7.43
N SER A 87 11.29 4.36 -7.47
CA SER A 87 10.95 5.22 -6.33
C SER A 87 9.45 5.26 -6.09
N PHE A 88 9.03 5.59 -4.86
CA PHE A 88 7.60 5.71 -4.54
C PHE A 88 6.88 6.78 -5.39
N ASP A 89 7.57 7.89 -5.69
CA ASP A 89 7.04 8.92 -6.59
C ASP A 89 6.85 8.39 -8.01
N GLN A 90 7.74 7.53 -8.50
CA GLN A 90 7.57 6.84 -9.79
C GLN A 90 6.38 5.88 -9.76
N VAL A 91 6.20 5.12 -8.67
CA VAL A 91 5.00 4.27 -8.48
C VAL A 91 3.72 5.10 -8.52
N ARG A 92 3.69 6.24 -7.81
CA ARG A 92 2.54 7.13 -7.76
C ARG A 92 2.24 7.75 -9.13
N ALA A 93 3.27 8.22 -9.84
CA ALA A 93 3.14 8.76 -11.18
C ALA A 93 2.60 7.69 -12.16
N ALA A 94 3.14 6.47 -12.10
CA ALA A 94 2.68 5.35 -12.92
C ALA A 94 1.22 4.97 -12.62
N ARG A 95 0.80 4.97 -11.36
CA ARG A 95 -0.61 4.75 -10.97
C ARG A 95 -1.54 5.82 -11.54
N HIS A 96 -1.13 7.08 -11.49
CA HIS A 96 -1.90 8.17 -12.08
C HIS A 96 -2.04 7.99 -13.60
N GLN A 97 -0.93 7.67 -14.27
CA GLN A 97 -0.94 7.42 -15.71
C GLN A 97 -1.82 6.23 -16.08
N LEU A 98 -1.74 5.12 -15.33
CA LEU A 98 -2.59 3.95 -15.51
C LEU A 98 -4.06 4.31 -15.37
N HIS A 99 -4.42 5.13 -14.38
CA HIS A 99 -5.79 5.58 -14.16
C HIS A 99 -6.33 6.38 -15.35
N GLU A 100 -5.57 7.37 -15.84
CA GLU A 100 -5.95 8.19 -16.99
C GLU A 100 -6.15 7.36 -18.27
N VAL A 101 -5.24 6.42 -18.53
CA VAL A 101 -5.34 5.49 -19.67
C VAL A 101 -6.56 4.59 -19.54
N THR A 102 -6.82 4.05 -18.34
CA THR A 102 -7.98 3.20 -18.08
C THR A 102 -9.29 3.96 -18.30
N CYS A 103 -9.38 5.20 -17.79
CA CYS A 103 -10.53 6.07 -18.01
C CYS A 103 -10.75 6.34 -19.51
N SER A 104 -9.68 6.60 -20.26
CA SER A 104 -9.75 6.82 -21.70
C SER A 104 -10.27 5.60 -22.46
N VAL A 105 -9.81 4.40 -22.10
CA VAL A 105 -10.29 3.14 -22.69
C VAL A 105 -11.77 2.92 -22.36
N LEU A 106 -12.19 3.13 -21.11
CA LEU A 106 -13.58 3.01 -20.69
C LEU A 106 -14.50 3.96 -21.47
N ILE A 107 -14.08 5.22 -21.63
CA ILE A 107 -14.82 6.20 -22.43
C ILE A 107 -14.95 5.72 -23.88
N GLY A 108 -13.86 5.24 -24.49
CA GLY A 108 -13.88 4.70 -25.86
C GLY A 108 -14.84 3.53 -26.03
N ILE A 109 -14.82 2.58 -25.08
CA ILE A 109 -15.74 1.43 -25.07
C ILE A 109 -17.19 1.89 -24.96
N LEU A 110 -17.47 2.82 -24.05
CA LEU A 110 -18.82 3.34 -23.84
C LEU A 110 -19.34 4.15 -25.03
N TYR A 111 -18.45 4.86 -25.73
CA TYR A 111 -18.79 5.67 -26.90
C TYR A 111 -19.04 4.81 -28.15
N HIS A 112 -18.20 3.81 -28.40
CA HIS A 112 -18.24 3.03 -29.64
C HIS A 112 -19.15 1.82 -29.62
N LEU A 113 -19.37 1.21 -28.46
CA LEU A 113 -20.25 0.05 -28.33
C LEU A 113 -21.51 0.54 -27.66
N ASP A 114 -22.68 0.54 -28.28
CA ASP A 114 -23.92 1.01 -27.63
C ASP A 114 -24.45 -0.04 -26.64
N ALA A 115 -25.11 0.39 -25.57
CA ALA A 115 -25.72 -0.52 -24.59
C ALA A 115 -27.05 -1.13 -25.06
N GLY A 116 -27.69 -0.54 -26.07
CA GLY A 116 -28.99 -0.98 -26.59
C GLY A 116 -28.93 -2.23 -27.48
N ASP A 117 -27.75 -2.62 -27.95
CA ASP A 117 -27.52 -3.81 -28.77
C ASP A 117 -26.88 -4.95 -27.96
N ALA A 118 -27.50 -6.14 -28.00
CA ALA A 118 -27.06 -7.31 -27.25
C ALA A 118 -25.65 -7.77 -27.66
N SER A 119 -25.27 -7.59 -28.92
CA SER A 119 -23.93 -7.96 -29.41
C SER A 119 -22.84 -7.01 -28.89
N SER A 120 -23.15 -5.72 -28.84
CA SER A 120 -22.31 -4.67 -28.26
C SER A 120 -22.16 -4.84 -26.74
N ALA A 121 -23.22 -5.23 -26.02
CA ALA A 121 -23.16 -5.53 -24.60
C ALA A 121 -22.24 -6.74 -24.29
N ALA A 122 -22.35 -7.82 -25.06
CA ALA A 122 -21.48 -8.99 -24.92
C ALA A 122 -20.01 -8.65 -25.22
N LEU A 123 -19.77 -7.81 -26.23
CA LEU A 123 -18.41 -7.37 -26.57
C LEU A 123 -17.80 -6.46 -25.49
N ARG A 124 -18.60 -5.55 -24.90
CA ARG A 124 -18.18 -4.74 -23.75
C ARG A 124 -17.74 -5.62 -22.58
N ALA A 125 -18.55 -6.62 -22.22
CA ALA A 125 -18.23 -7.54 -21.13
C ALA A 125 -16.90 -8.27 -21.37
N ARG A 126 -16.69 -8.80 -22.58
CA ARG A 126 -15.45 -9.49 -22.95
C ARG A 126 -14.21 -8.58 -22.90
N ILE A 127 -14.33 -7.32 -23.31
CA ILE A 127 -13.20 -6.38 -23.28
C ILE A 127 -12.83 -6.00 -21.85
N LEU A 128 -13.83 -5.86 -20.97
CA LEU A 128 -13.62 -5.42 -19.59
C LEU A 128 -13.31 -6.56 -18.62
N GLU A 129 -13.59 -7.81 -18.98
CA GLU A 129 -13.37 -8.99 -18.14
C GLU A 129 -11.94 -9.06 -17.54
N PRO A 130 -10.84 -8.86 -18.30
CA PRO A 130 -9.50 -8.89 -17.71
C PRO A 130 -9.25 -7.80 -16.66
N LEU A 131 -9.84 -6.61 -16.84
CA LEU A 131 -9.72 -5.51 -15.88
C LEU A 131 -10.47 -5.83 -14.59
N LEU A 132 -11.66 -6.42 -14.71
CA LEU A 132 -12.46 -6.84 -13.56
C LEU A 132 -11.77 -7.96 -12.77
N ASP A 133 -11.21 -8.94 -13.47
CA ASP A 133 -10.44 -10.03 -12.83
C ASP A 133 -9.22 -9.48 -12.07
N GLN A 134 -8.48 -8.53 -12.67
CA GLN A 134 -7.38 -7.86 -11.98
C GLN A 134 -7.86 -7.11 -10.72
N GLN A 135 -8.95 -6.35 -10.81
CA GLN A 135 -9.49 -5.61 -9.66
C GLN A 135 -9.92 -6.53 -8.53
N GLU A 136 -10.54 -7.67 -8.84
CA GLU A 136 -10.95 -8.67 -7.86
C GLU A 136 -9.73 -9.29 -7.17
N ARG A 137 -8.68 -9.67 -7.91
CA ARG A 137 -7.44 -10.21 -7.32
C ARG A 137 -6.80 -9.21 -6.35
N VAL A 138 -6.73 -7.94 -6.74
CA VAL A 138 -6.22 -6.87 -5.87
C VAL A 138 -7.09 -6.71 -4.63
N ALA A 139 -8.41 -6.66 -4.77
CA ALA A 139 -9.33 -6.55 -3.65
C ALA A 139 -9.19 -7.73 -2.67
N GLN A 140 -9.06 -8.95 -3.18
CA GLN A 140 -8.82 -10.15 -2.38
C GLN A 140 -7.50 -10.07 -1.63
N ALA A 141 -6.41 -9.63 -2.27
CA ALA A 141 -5.12 -9.45 -1.63
C ALA A 141 -5.21 -8.47 -0.45
N TYR A 142 -5.85 -7.31 -0.64
CA TYR A 142 -6.04 -6.33 0.42
C TYR A 142 -6.95 -6.83 1.55
N SER A 143 -8.04 -7.53 1.24
CA SER A 143 -8.98 -8.04 2.25
C SER A 143 -8.34 -9.05 3.21
N ARG A 144 -7.38 -9.85 2.71
CA ARG A 144 -6.74 -10.93 3.46
C ARG A 144 -5.72 -10.44 4.48
N HIS A 145 -5.37 -9.14 4.50
CA HIS A 145 -4.34 -8.56 5.38
C HIS A 145 -3.05 -9.41 5.43
N ARG A 146 -2.73 -10.12 4.34
CA ARG A 146 -1.53 -10.94 4.26
C ARG A 146 -0.33 -10.03 4.01
N SER A 147 0.83 -10.48 4.47
CA SER A 147 2.11 -9.92 4.04
C SER A 147 2.12 -9.85 2.50
N PRO A 148 2.62 -8.76 1.90
CA PRO A 148 2.73 -8.65 0.45
C PRO A 148 3.47 -9.87 -0.10
N THR A 149 2.83 -10.65 -0.97
CA THR A 149 3.49 -11.70 -1.75
C THR A 149 4.28 -11.02 -2.86
N ASP A 150 5.52 -11.46 -3.08
CA ASP A 150 6.30 -10.96 -4.21
C ASP A 150 5.64 -11.38 -5.53
N VAL A 151 5.81 -10.61 -6.60
CA VAL A 151 5.13 -10.82 -7.89
C VAL A 151 6.15 -10.77 -9.00
N ASN A 152 6.09 -11.75 -9.90
CA ASN A 152 6.94 -11.75 -11.08
C ASN A 152 6.57 -10.54 -11.99
N PRO A 153 7.51 -9.63 -12.27
CA PRO A 153 7.22 -8.41 -13.01
C PRO A 153 6.85 -8.65 -14.48
N GLU A 154 7.25 -9.79 -15.07
CA GLU A 154 6.99 -10.13 -16.47
C GLU A 154 5.65 -10.85 -16.65
N THR A 155 5.22 -11.67 -15.68
CA THR A 155 3.99 -12.50 -15.80
C THR A 155 2.84 -11.98 -14.96
N GLY A 156 3.11 -11.21 -13.90
CA GLY A 156 2.11 -10.76 -12.93
C GLY A 156 1.62 -11.86 -11.98
N GLU A 157 2.31 -13.01 -11.92
CA GLU A 157 1.97 -14.12 -11.03
C GLU A 157 2.67 -13.98 -9.67
N GLU A 158 1.98 -14.38 -8.60
CA GLU A 158 2.52 -14.38 -7.24
C GLU A 158 3.68 -15.39 -7.10
N ILE A 159 4.81 -14.93 -6.56
CA ILE A 159 5.94 -15.75 -6.16
C ILE A 159 5.65 -16.27 -4.75
N VAL A 160 5.17 -17.51 -4.66
CA VAL A 160 4.93 -18.18 -3.38
C VAL A 160 6.27 -18.70 -2.83
N GLU A 161 6.87 -17.99 -1.88
CA GLU A 161 8.02 -18.52 -1.13
C GLU A 161 7.60 -19.77 -0.34
N GLY A 162 8.14 -20.93 -0.71
CA GLY A 162 7.87 -22.22 -0.06
C GLY A 162 7.44 -23.37 -0.99
N ALA A 163 7.32 -23.14 -2.30
CA ALA A 163 7.36 -24.25 -3.24
C ALA A 163 8.82 -24.69 -3.38
N GLU A 164 9.20 -25.82 -2.76
CA GLU A 164 10.43 -26.50 -3.14
C GLU A 164 10.44 -26.64 -4.67
N PRO A 165 11.56 -26.31 -5.36
CA PRO A 165 11.64 -26.56 -6.78
C PRO A 165 11.44 -28.06 -6.97
N GLY A 166 10.34 -28.43 -7.63
CA GLY A 166 10.01 -29.81 -7.93
C GLY A 166 11.23 -30.47 -8.57
N ALA A 167 11.83 -31.41 -7.86
CA ALA A 167 12.80 -32.33 -8.43
C ALA A 167 12.13 -33.03 -9.61
N GLY A 168 12.56 -32.70 -10.84
CA GLY A 168 11.86 -33.26 -11.99
C GLY A 168 12.27 -32.76 -13.37
N GLU A 169 13.56 -32.52 -13.63
CA GLU A 169 14.17 -32.84 -14.93
C GLU A 169 15.68 -32.91 -14.73
N VAL A 170 16.13 -34.09 -14.25
CA VAL A 170 17.53 -34.47 -14.36
C VAL A 170 17.78 -34.71 -15.84
N GLU A 171 18.40 -33.73 -16.49
CA GLU A 171 19.02 -33.88 -17.80
C GLU A 171 19.92 -35.13 -17.76
N PRO A 172 19.74 -36.13 -18.63
CA PRO A 172 20.51 -37.36 -18.55
C PRO A 172 21.97 -37.04 -18.88
N GLN A 173 22.85 -37.10 -17.86
CA GLN A 173 24.28 -37.04 -18.09
C GLN A 173 24.71 -38.25 -18.94
N PRO A 174 25.53 -38.05 -19.98
CA PRO A 174 26.04 -39.16 -20.78
C PRO A 174 26.97 -40.04 -19.94
N GLU A 175 26.77 -41.35 -19.99
CA GLU A 175 27.58 -42.34 -19.28
C GLU A 175 29.08 -42.22 -19.69
N PRO A 176 30.02 -42.25 -18.73
CA PRO A 176 31.43 -42.33 -19.05
C PRO A 176 31.75 -43.75 -19.56
N THR A 177 31.91 -43.91 -20.87
CA THR A 177 32.52 -45.13 -21.43
C THR A 177 34.02 -45.08 -21.15
N MET A 178 34.48 -45.91 -20.21
CA MET A 178 35.90 -46.22 -19.99
C MET A 178 36.07 -47.74 -20.02
N ALA A 179 36.43 -48.28 -21.19
CA ALA A 179 37.33 -49.41 -21.43
C ALA A 179 37.33 -49.78 -22.93
#